data_AF-A0AAQ4E5W7-F1
#
_entry.id   AF-A0AAQ4E5W7-F1
#
_cell.length_a   1.000
_cell.length_b   1.000
_cell.length_c   1.000
_cell.angle_alpha   90.00
_cell.angle_beta   90.00
_cell.angle_gamma   90.00
#
_symmetry.space_group_name_H-M   'P 1'
#
loop_
_entity.id
_entity.type
_entity.pdbx_description
1 polymer ?
#
loop_
_entity_poly.entity_id
_entity_poly.type
_entity_poly.pdbx_seq_one_letter_code
_entity_poly.pdbx_strand_id
1 'polypeptide(L)'
;MCAVEVDVPLGGPAPIWIKANVNQTGFYRVNYDASNWAALRAQLHREHGALSAADRASLLDDAFTLAKAGELNLSVALDMAGYLRRERDFAPWATALPHLLHLQRMGSDASWLPTLQVQCCCR
;
A
#
# COMPACT_ATOMS: atom_id res chain seq x y z
N MET A 1 -13.88 9.60 -7.77
CA MET A 1 -12.83 9.91 -8.76
C MET A 1 -13.15 9.13 -10.01
N CYS A 2 -12.97 9.67 -11.22
CA CYS A 2 -13.16 8.87 -12.43
C CYS A 2 -12.01 7.87 -12.55
N ALA A 3 -12.31 6.58 -12.53
CA ALA A 3 -11.36 5.52 -12.85
C ALA A 3 -11.45 5.23 -14.35
N VAL A 4 -10.30 5.00 -14.98
CA VAL A 4 -10.22 4.49 -16.35
C VAL A 4 -9.72 3.06 -16.25
N GLU A 5 -10.57 2.11 -16.60
CA GLU A 5 -10.17 0.71 -16.70
C GLU A 5 -9.41 0.52 -18.02
N VAL A 6 -8.25 -0.13 -17.93
CA VAL A 6 -7.37 -0.37 -19.08
C VAL A 6 -7.10 -1.86 -19.15
N ASP A 7 -7.67 -2.51 -20.16
CA ASP A 7 -7.30 -3.87 -20.52
C ASP A 7 -5.95 -3.86 -21.24
N VAL A 8 -4.94 -4.47 -20.62
CA VAL A 8 -3.61 -4.58 -21.23
C VAL A 8 -3.54 -5.89 -22.02
N PRO A 9 -3.52 -5.86 -23.37
CA PRO A 9 -3.40 -7.08 -24.16
C PRO A 9 -1.98 -7.62 -24.05
N LEU A 10 -1.82 -8.70 -23.29
CA LEU A 10 -0.56 -9.41 -23.12
C LEU A 10 -0.40 -10.39 -24.28
N GLY A 11 0.37 -10.02 -25.30
CA GLY A 11 0.62 -10.85 -26.49
C GLY A 11 1.47 -12.12 -26.26
N GLY A 12 1.42 -12.72 -25.06
CA GLY A 12 2.25 -13.84 -24.63
C GLY A 12 1.76 -14.47 -23.32
N PRO A 13 2.52 -15.41 -22.72
CA PRO A 13 2.14 -15.99 -21.43
C PRO A 13 2.02 -14.88 -20.38
N ALA A 14 0.99 -14.97 -19.54
CA ALA A 14 0.71 -13.96 -18.53
C ALA A 14 1.92 -13.81 -17.58
N PRO A 15 2.43 -12.58 -17.38
CA PRO A 15 3.52 -12.34 -16.44
C PRO A 15 3.05 -12.59 -15.01
N ILE A 16 3.98 -12.92 -14.12
CA ILE A 16 3.68 -13.21 -12.71
C ILE A 16 3.13 -11.96 -12.00
N TRP A 17 3.66 -10.78 -12.35
CA TRP A 17 3.17 -9.48 -11.87
C TRP A 17 3.45 -8.41 -12.92
N ILE A 18 2.67 -7.33 -12.88
CA ILE A 18 2.80 -6.14 -13.71
C ILE A 18 2.84 -4.92 -12.80
N LYS A 19 3.79 -4.01 -13.07
CA LYS A 19 3.88 -2.69 -12.45
C LYS A 19 3.77 -1.65 -13.56
N ALA A 20 2.71 -0.85 -13.52
CA ALA A 20 2.55 0.31 -14.40
C ALA A 20 3.06 1.59 -13.71
N ASN A 21 3.21 2.65 -14.50
CA ASN A 21 3.80 3.93 -14.10
C ASN A 21 5.25 3.79 -13.55
N VAL A 22 6.15 3.30 -14.40
CA VAL A 22 7.57 3.12 -14.04
C VAL A 22 8.16 4.44 -13.56
N ASN A 23 8.84 4.40 -12.42
CA ASN A 23 9.43 5.53 -11.71
C ASN A 23 8.45 6.65 -11.34
N GLN A 24 7.14 6.37 -11.30
CA GLN A 24 6.11 7.38 -10.97
C GLN A 24 6.17 8.62 -11.87
N THR A 25 6.44 8.43 -13.16
CA THR A 25 6.62 9.53 -14.13
C THR A 25 5.30 10.17 -14.56
N GLY A 26 4.22 9.38 -14.59
CA GLY A 26 2.87 9.84 -14.91
C GLY A 26 2.12 10.37 -13.69
N PHE A 27 1.28 11.39 -13.91
CA PHE A 27 0.40 11.95 -12.88
C PHE A 27 -0.91 11.15 -12.77
N TYR A 28 -0.78 9.87 -12.41
CA TYR A 28 -1.91 8.98 -12.16
C TYR A 28 -1.52 7.89 -11.15
N ARG A 29 -2.53 7.32 -10.50
CA ARG A 29 -2.39 6.19 -9.57
C ARG A 29 -2.79 4.91 -10.26
N VAL A 30 -2.20 3.79 -9.86
CA VAL A 30 -2.55 2.49 -10.44
C VAL A 30 -3.17 1.61 -9.38
N ASN A 31 -4.42 1.19 -9.61
CA ASN A 31 -5.03 0.11 -8.85
C ASN A 31 -4.95 -1.18 -9.66
N TYR A 32 -4.47 -2.24 -9.02
CA TYR A 32 -4.35 -3.56 -9.62
C TYR A 32 -5.44 -4.50 -9.09
N ASP A 33 -5.67 -5.59 -9.79
CA ASP A 33 -6.49 -6.67 -9.26
C ASP A 33 -5.81 -7.34 -8.04
N ALA A 34 -6.58 -8.10 -7.27
CA ALA A 34 -6.11 -8.75 -6.06
C ALA A 34 -4.94 -9.74 -6.30
N SER A 35 -4.92 -10.41 -7.47
CA SER A 35 -3.87 -11.37 -7.79
C SER A 35 -2.54 -10.67 -8.07
N ASN A 36 -2.57 -9.54 -8.78
CA ASN A 36 -1.38 -8.76 -9.06
C ASN A 36 -0.87 -8.03 -7.81
N TRP A 37 -1.75 -7.50 -6.94
CA TRP A 37 -1.34 -6.99 -5.62
C TRP A 37 -0.64 -8.09 -4.79
N ALA A 38 -1.18 -9.30 -4.78
CA ALA A 38 -0.57 -10.42 -4.06
C ALA A 38 0.81 -10.80 -4.63
N ALA A 39 0.96 -10.79 -5.95
CA ALA A 39 2.21 -11.10 -6.64
C ALA A 39 3.27 -10.01 -6.43
N LEU A 40 2.89 -8.72 -6.51
CA LEU A 40 3.78 -7.60 -6.21
C LEU A 40 4.24 -7.62 -4.75
N ARG A 41 3.33 -7.88 -3.81
CA ARG A 41 3.66 -8.09 -2.39
C ARG A 41 4.68 -9.22 -2.24
N ALA A 42 4.45 -10.37 -2.88
CA ALA A 42 5.39 -11.50 -2.83
C ALA A 42 6.77 -11.13 -3.40
N GLN A 43 6.83 -10.37 -4.49
CA GLN A 43 8.08 -9.88 -5.06
C GLN A 43 8.80 -8.94 -4.08
N LEU A 44 8.10 -8.00 -3.45
CA LEU A 44 8.67 -7.10 -2.43
C LEU A 44 9.25 -7.89 -1.23
N HIS A 45 8.54 -8.90 -0.73
CA HIS A 45 8.99 -9.73 0.38
C HIS A 45 10.10 -10.73 0.02
N ARG A 46 10.18 -11.16 -1.23
CA ARG A 46 11.27 -12.02 -1.71
C ARG A 46 12.51 -11.18 -2.00
N GLU A 47 12.41 -10.26 -2.95
CA GLU A 47 13.52 -9.49 -3.49
C GLU A 47 13.01 -8.11 -3.95
N HIS A 48 13.01 -7.16 -3.02
CA HIS A 48 12.56 -5.78 -3.29
C HIS A 48 13.49 -5.04 -4.26
N GLY A 49 14.76 -5.44 -4.38
CA GLY A 49 15.74 -4.83 -5.29
C GLY A 49 15.43 -5.02 -6.78
N ALA A 50 14.52 -5.93 -7.14
CA ALA A 50 14.03 -6.06 -8.52
C ALA A 50 13.18 -4.86 -8.97
N LEU A 51 12.68 -4.05 -8.03
CA LEU A 51 11.96 -2.82 -8.28
C LEU A 51 12.83 -1.63 -7.88
N SER A 52 12.80 -0.56 -8.67
CA SER A 52 13.52 0.66 -8.32
C SER A 52 13.02 1.24 -6.99
N ALA A 53 13.83 2.05 -6.32
CA ALA A 53 13.38 2.73 -5.10
C ALA A 53 12.14 3.63 -5.36
N ALA A 54 12.05 4.23 -6.55
CA ALA A 54 10.90 5.04 -6.95
C ALA A 54 9.64 4.18 -7.17
N ASP A 55 9.76 3.01 -7.79
CA ASP A 55 8.62 2.08 -7.97
C ASP A 55 8.12 1.52 -6.65
N ARG A 56 9.03 1.23 -5.72
CA ARG A 56 8.71 0.79 -4.37
C ARG A 56 7.98 1.86 -3.58
N ALA A 57 8.47 3.10 -3.65
CA ALA A 57 7.81 4.25 -3.04
C ALA A 57 6.41 4.44 -3.61
N SER A 58 6.26 4.43 -4.95
CA SER A 58 4.95 4.62 -5.57
C SER A 58 3.96 3.50 -5.25
N LEU A 59 4.41 2.25 -5.21
CA LEU A 59 3.56 1.12 -4.83
C LEU A 59 3.01 1.28 -3.41
N LEU A 60 3.83 1.73 -2.47
CA LEU A 60 3.39 2.00 -1.11
C LEU A 60 2.43 3.19 -1.06
N ASP A 61 2.73 4.28 -1.77
CA ASP A 61 1.85 5.45 -1.82
C ASP A 61 0.47 5.13 -2.39
N ASP A 62 0.43 4.40 -3.52
CA ASP A 62 -0.80 3.97 -4.17
C ASP A 62 -1.58 3.04 -3.25
N ALA A 63 -0.94 2.04 -2.64
CA ALA A 63 -1.63 1.10 -1.75
C ALA A 63 -2.28 1.80 -0.55
N PHE A 64 -1.55 2.69 0.15
CA PHE A 64 -2.12 3.42 1.29
C PHE A 64 -3.17 4.45 0.87
N THR A 65 -2.98 5.14 -0.25
CA THR A 65 -3.96 6.12 -0.73
C THR A 65 -5.24 5.45 -1.20
N LEU A 66 -5.15 4.33 -1.92
CA LEU A 66 -6.29 3.52 -2.32
C LEU A 66 -7.00 2.94 -1.09
N ALA A 67 -6.25 2.50 -0.08
CA ALA A 67 -6.84 2.02 1.17
C ALA A 67 -7.60 3.12 1.92
N LYS A 68 -7.06 4.34 1.96
CA LYS A 68 -7.75 5.50 2.53
C LYS A 68 -9.01 5.88 1.75
N ALA A 69 -9.03 5.66 0.44
CA ALA A 69 -10.18 5.89 -0.42
C ALA A 69 -11.25 4.78 -0.33
N GLY A 70 -10.95 3.65 0.34
CA GLY A 70 -11.83 2.48 0.42
C GLY A 70 -11.77 1.56 -0.81
N GLU A 71 -10.85 1.81 -1.75
CA GLU A 71 -10.68 1.07 -3.01
C GLU A 71 -9.74 -0.15 -2.87
N LEU A 72 -8.99 -0.21 -1.75
CA LEU A 72 -8.14 -1.33 -1.40
C LEU A 72 -8.32 -1.65 0.10
N ASN A 73 -8.24 -2.92 0.49
CA ASN A 73 -8.28 -3.25 1.90
C ASN A 73 -6.98 -2.78 2.58
N LEU A 74 -7.10 -2.08 3.72
CA LEU A 74 -5.96 -1.60 4.51
C LEU A 74 -4.98 -2.74 4.89
N SER A 75 -5.48 -3.95 5.10
CA SER A 75 -4.63 -5.13 5.35
C SER A 75 -3.62 -5.37 4.22
N VAL A 76 -4.01 -5.18 2.95
CA VAL A 76 -3.11 -5.33 1.80
C VAL A 76 -2.00 -4.28 1.83
N ALA A 77 -2.36 -3.02 2.13
CA ALA A 77 -1.38 -1.93 2.23
C ALA A 77 -0.39 -2.14 3.39
N LEU A 78 -0.87 -2.60 4.54
CA LEU A 78 -0.02 -2.93 5.70
C LEU A 78 0.88 -4.13 5.44
N ASP A 79 0.36 -5.18 4.79
CA ASP A 79 1.13 -6.35 4.39
C ASP A 79 2.24 -6.00 3.40
N MET A 80 1.94 -5.09 2.46
CA MET A 80 2.94 -4.50 1.57
C MET A 80 4.00 -3.76 2.40
N ALA A 81 3.62 -2.87 3.32
CA ALA A 81 4.57 -2.17 4.17
C ALA A 81 5.46 -3.11 5.04
N GLY A 82 5.04 -4.36 5.26
CA GLY A 82 5.81 -5.35 6.02
C GLY A 82 7.22 -5.65 5.47
N TYR A 83 7.48 -5.42 4.17
CA TYR A 83 8.83 -5.63 3.61
C TYR A 83 9.82 -4.53 4.04
N LEU A 84 9.35 -3.37 4.50
CA LEU A 84 10.18 -2.21 4.87
C LEU A 84 11.26 -2.55 5.90
N ARG A 85 11.08 -3.61 6.69
CA ARG A 85 12.10 -4.16 7.60
C ARG A 85 13.44 -4.48 6.91
N ARG A 86 13.44 -4.72 5.60
CA ARG A 86 14.65 -4.97 4.79
C ARG A 86 15.00 -3.82 3.86
N GLU A 87 14.18 -2.76 3.82
CA GLU A 87 14.39 -1.61 2.96
C GLU A 87 15.56 -0.75 3.45
N ARG A 88 16.41 -0.32 2.51
CA ARG A 88 17.60 0.49 2.76
C ARG A 88 17.55 1.85 2.06
N ASP A 89 16.71 2.00 1.04
CA ASP A 89 16.59 3.24 0.30
C ASP A 89 15.69 4.25 1.02
N PHE A 90 16.03 5.53 0.89
CA PHE A 90 15.29 6.61 1.55
C PHE A 90 13.87 6.76 1.01
N ALA A 91 13.67 6.68 -0.30
CA ALA A 91 12.40 7.03 -0.94
C ALA A 91 11.20 6.20 -0.44
N PRO A 92 11.27 4.85 -0.34
CA PRO A 92 10.14 4.07 0.16
C PRO A 92 9.82 4.36 1.64
N TRP A 93 10.83 4.59 2.47
CA TRP A 93 10.64 5.00 3.88
C TRP A 93 9.99 6.37 4.00
N ALA A 94 10.49 7.35 3.23
CA ALA A 94 9.95 8.71 3.22
C ALA A 94 8.47 8.74 2.81
N THR A 95 8.07 7.86 1.91
CA THR A 95 6.66 7.71 1.49
C THR A 95 5.82 6.94 2.51
N ALA A 96 6.32 5.85 3.09
CA ALA A 96 5.54 5.02 4.00
C ALA A 96 5.28 5.67 5.36
N LEU A 97 6.28 6.39 5.91
CA LEU A 97 6.21 6.95 7.26
C LEU A 97 5.00 7.87 7.49
N PRO A 98 4.68 8.84 6.61
CA PRO A 98 3.48 9.67 6.77
C PRO A 98 2.17 8.87 6.84
N HIS A 99 2.03 7.83 6.02
CA HIS A 99 0.86 6.95 6.01
C HIS A 99 0.74 6.17 7.32
N LEU A 100 1.85 5.57 7.78
CA LEU A 100 1.88 4.82 9.04
C LEU A 100 1.61 5.72 10.26
N LEU A 101 2.19 6.93 10.30
CA LEU A 101 1.94 7.89 11.37
C LEU A 101 0.48 8.38 11.37
N HIS A 102 -0.13 8.54 10.19
CA HIS A 102 -1.55 8.87 10.08
C HIS A 102 -2.42 7.76 10.69
N LEU A 103 -2.14 6.50 10.34
CA LEU A 103 -2.84 5.34 10.92
C LEU A 103 -2.63 5.24 12.44
N GLN A 104 -1.41 5.48 12.92
CA GLN A 104 -1.12 5.49 14.36
C GLN A 104 -1.92 6.57 15.10
N ARG A 105 -2.03 7.78 14.56
CA ARG A 105 -2.83 8.85 15.16
C ARG A 105 -4.31 8.48 15.20
N MET A 106 -4.86 7.97 14.09
CA MET A 106 -6.26 7.51 14.05
C MET A 106 -6.52 6.36 15.03
N GLY A 107 -5.57 5.46 15.24
CA GLY A 107 -5.69 4.38 16.23
C GLY A 107 -5.55 4.85 17.68
N SER A 108 -4.81 5.94 17.92
CA SER A 108 -4.61 6.51 19.26
C SER A 108 -5.79 7.37 19.71
N ASP A 109 -6.48 7.98 18.76
CA ASP A 109 -7.73 8.70 18.99
C ASP A 109 -8.86 7.65 19.18
N ALA A 110 -9.10 7.25 20.42
CA ALA A 110 -10.12 6.25 20.81
C ALA A 110 -11.59 6.69 20.55
N SER A 111 -11.81 7.70 19.71
CA SER A 111 -13.11 8.30 19.43
C SER A 111 -14.04 7.41 18.60
N TRP A 112 -13.51 6.38 17.92
CA TRP A 112 -14.26 5.45 17.07
C TRP A 112 -14.49 4.07 17.71
N LEU A 113 -13.81 3.75 18.81
CA LEU A 113 -14.13 2.54 19.56
C LEU A 113 -15.54 2.73 20.15
N PRO A 114 -16.49 1.80 19.92
CA PRO A 114 -17.76 1.84 20.62
C PRO A 114 -17.42 1.80 22.11
N THR A 115 -17.73 2.88 22.82
CA THR A 115 -17.40 3.16 24.21
C THR A 115 -17.50 1.89 25.07
N LEU A 116 -16.41 1.15 25.24
CA LEU A 116 -16.28 0.23 26.36
C LEU A 116 -16.10 1.16 27.56
N GLN A 117 -17.22 1.58 28.15
CA GLN A 117 -17.24 2.15 29.49
C GLN A 117 -16.66 1.08 30.43
N VAL A 118 -15.33 1.02 30.53
CA VAL A 118 -14.70 0.56 31.75
C VAL A 118 -14.94 1.68 32.74
N GLN A 119 -16.14 1.67 33.31
CA GLN A 119 -16.43 2.37 34.54
C GLN A 119 -15.54 1.70 35.57
N CYS A 120 -14.37 2.26 35.82
CA CYS A 120 -13.66 1.94 37.05
C CYS A 120 -14.66 2.18 38.17
N CYS A 121 -15.13 1.10 38.81
CA CYS A 121 -15.82 1.20 40.08
C CYS A 121 -14.80 1.77 41.07
N CYS A 122 -14.72 3.10 41.15
CA CYS A 122 -14.11 3.75 42.29
C CYS A 122 -15.06 3.53 43.45
N ARG A 123 -14.65 2.65 44.36
CA ARG A 123 -15.22 2.54 45.70
C ARG A 123 -14.70 3.67 46.58
#